data_AF-A0A179SE60-F1
#
_entry.id   AF-A0A179SE60-F1
#
_cell.length_a   1.000
_cell.length_b   1.000
_cell.length_c   1.000
_cell.angle_alpha   90.00
_cell.angle_beta   90.00
_cell.angle_gamma   90.00
#
_symmetry.space_group_name_H-M   'P 1'
#
loop_
_entity.id
_entity.type
_entity.pdbx_description
1 polymer ?
#
loop_
_entity_poly.entity_id
_entity_poly.type
_entity_poly.pdbx_seq_one_letter_code
_entity_poly.pdbx_strand_id
1 'polypeptide(L)'
;MTAHAESGLDVAVRILDPRLPGWGFPRWGSALAAGLDLHACLDAPATLEPQAPAVLIPAGFALAIRDPGWCALVAPRSGLGHRDGLVLGNTVGVIDADYEGPLMISAWNRNPPGTAPLTVRPGERIAQLVFTRVVRPSLRVVEAFPAMDGAAEARGAGGFGSTGHG
;
A
#
# COMPACT_ATOMS: atom_id res chain seq x y z
N MET A 1 -3.70 22.12 -30.34
CA MET A 1 -2.86 21.29 -29.44
C MET A 1 -2.68 22.09 -28.15
N THR A 2 -3.70 22.08 -27.31
CA THR A 2 -3.70 22.80 -26.03
C THR A 2 -2.92 21.97 -25.03
N ALA A 3 -1.84 22.54 -24.51
CA ALA A 3 -1.13 21.99 -23.36
C ALA A 3 -2.13 21.78 -22.23
N HIS A 4 -2.43 20.53 -21.90
CA HIS A 4 -3.08 20.20 -20.64
C HIS A 4 -2.05 20.56 -19.55
N ALA A 5 -2.33 21.62 -18.79
CA ALA A 5 -1.69 21.77 -17.49
C ALA A 5 -1.93 20.47 -16.73
N GLU A 6 -0.87 19.78 -16.31
CA GLU A 6 -0.99 18.63 -15.43
C GLU A 6 -1.63 19.11 -14.13
N SER A 7 -2.95 19.02 -14.03
CA SER A 7 -3.64 19.18 -12.77
C SER A 7 -3.16 18.06 -11.86
N GLY A 8 -2.41 18.41 -10.81
CA GLY A 8 -2.04 17.47 -9.76
C GLY A 8 -3.29 16.77 -9.21
N LEU A 9 -3.12 15.54 -8.72
CA LEU A 9 -4.20 14.80 -8.06
C LEU A 9 -4.63 15.56 -6.79
N ASP A 10 -5.89 15.99 -6.72
CA ASP A 10 -6.50 16.56 -5.52
C ASP A 10 -7.32 15.47 -4.81
N VAL A 11 -6.95 15.14 -3.57
CA VAL A 11 -7.57 14.07 -2.79
C VAL A 11 -8.15 14.65 -1.52
N ALA A 12 -9.48 14.57 -1.38
CA ALA A 12 -10.14 14.98 -0.14
C ALA A 12 -9.85 13.96 0.96
N VAL A 13 -9.58 14.44 2.18
CA VAL A 13 -9.33 13.61 3.36
C VAL A 13 -10.30 13.99 4.47
N ARG A 14 -11.00 13.00 5.02
CA ARG A 14 -11.89 13.15 6.19
C ARG A 14 -11.25 12.51 7.40
N ILE A 15 -10.87 13.34 8.38
CA ILE A 15 -10.35 12.87 9.67
C ILE A 15 -11.47 12.18 10.45
N LEU A 16 -11.21 10.97 10.91
CA LEU A 16 -12.12 10.16 11.72
C LEU A 16 -11.64 10.08 13.18
N ASP A 17 -10.33 10.08 13.39
CA ASP A 17 -9.70 10.15 14.71
C ASP A 17 -9.12 11.55 14.94
N PRO A 18 -9.65 12.33 15.91
CA PRO A 18 -9.22 13.71 16.14
C PRO A 18 -7.78 13.82 16.69
N ARG A 19 -7.17 12.71 17.13
CA ARG A 19 -5.76 12.69 17.60
C ARG A 19 -4.78 12.78 16.43
N LEU A 20 -5.20 12.36 15.24
CA LEU A 20 -4.35 12.15 14.08
C LEU A 20 -3.56 13.42 13.64
N PRO A 21 -4.15 14.63 13.59
CA PRO A 21 -3.38 15.86 13.35
C PRO A 21 -2.35 16.15 14.44
N GLY A 22 -2.65 15.84 15.70
CA GLY A 22 -1.72 16.00 16.82
C GLY A 22 -0.49 15.08 16.73
N TRP A 23 -0.60 13.96 16.02
CA TRP A 23 0.54 13.09 15.68
C TRP A 23 1.29 13.52 14.41
N GLY A 24 0.85 14.61 13.77
CA GLY A 24 1.51 15.24 12.64
C GLY A 24 0.95 14.84 11.28
N PHE A 25 -0.20 14.19 11.19
CA PHE A 25 -0.84 13.89 9.90
C PHE A 25 -1.61 15.11 9.33
N PRO A 26 -1.63 15.33 8.01
CA PRO A 26 -0.86 14.60 6.99
C PRO A 26 0.60 15.04 6.97
N ARG A 27 1.53 14.08 6.89
CA ARG A 27 2.97 14.38 6.80
C ARG A 27 3.70 13.47 5.82
N TRP A 28 4.33 14.13 4.85
CA TRP A 28 5.36 13.55 4.02
C TRP A 28 6.69 13.52 4.80
N GLY A 29 7.43 12.42 4.69
CA GLY A 29 8.69 12.24 5.44
C GLY A 29 9.80 13.23 5.05
N SER A 30 9.77 13.72 3.82
CA SER A 30 10.65 14.74 3.26
C SER A 30 9.97 15.39 2.04
N ALA A 31 10.57 16.44 1.48
CA ALA A 31 10.05 17.10 0.27
C ALA A 31 10.01 16.18 -0.97
N LEU A 32 10.77 15.08 -0.98
CA LEU A 32 10.85 14.11 -2.08
C LEU A 32 10.25 12.74 -1.71
N ALA A 33 9.54 12.67 -0.58
CA ALA A 33 8.95 11.41 -0.14
C ALA A 33 7.80 11.00 -1.06
N ALA A 34 7.82 9.75 -1.52
CA ALA A 34 6.73 9.17 -2.31
C ALA A 34 5.55 8.70 -1.44
N GLY A 35 5.79 8.46 -0.16
CA GLY A 35 4.81 7.89 0.78
C GLY A 35 4.40 8.86 1.89
N LEU A 36 3.10 8.88 2.18
CA LEU A 36 2.48 9.54 3.33
C LEU A 36 2.47 8.55 4.51
N ASP A 37 3.09 8.89 5.63
CA ASP A 37 3.15 7.99 6.80
C ASP A 37 1.74 7.78 7.40
N LEU A 38 1.40 6.54 7.75
CA LEU A 38 0.14 6.15 8.37
C LEU A 38 0.32 5.78 9.84
N HIS A 39 -0.52 6.34 10.70
CA HIS A 39 -0.46 6.16 12.15
C HIS A 39 -1.42 5.05 12.63
N ALA A 40 -1.02 4.32 13.66
CA ALA A 40 -1.88 3.38 14.36
C ALA A 40 -2.88 4.12 15.27
N CYS A 41 -4.13 4.24 14.83
CA CYS A 41 -5.21 4.86 15.61
C CYS A 41 -5.86 3.83 16.53
N LEU A 42 -5.14 3.50 17.61
CA LEU A 42 -5.57 2.58 18.66
C LEU A 42 -5.81 3.35 19.95
N ASP A 43 -6.68 2.83 20.82
CA ASP A 43 -6.88 3.39 22.16
C ASP A 43 -5.88 2.85 23.19
N ALA A 44 -5.35 1.65 22.96
CA ALA A 44 -4.33 1.00 23.77
C ALA A 44 -3.32 0.27 22.87
N PRO A 45 -2.10 -0.03 23.37
CA PRO A 45 -1.12 -0.81 22.60
C PRO A 45 -1.69 -2.17 22.16
N ALA A 46 -1.40 -2.55 20.91
CA ALA A 46 -1.72 -3.86 20.36
C ALA A 46 -0.48 -4.76 20.33
N THR A 47 -0.62 -5.99 20.80
CA THR A 47 0.43 -7.02 20.72
C THR A 47 0.21 -7.88 19.47
N LEU A 48 1.25 -8.02 18.66
CA LEU A 48 1.25 -8.86 17.46
C LEU A 48 2.17 -10.05 17.71
N GLU A 49 1.55 -11.19 17.99
CA GLU A 49 2.27 -12.46 18.15
C GLU A 49 2.91 -12.91 16.82
N PRO A 50 4.12 -13.49 16.84
CA PRO A 50 4.78 -13.96 15.61
C PRO A 50 3.92 -14.99 14.86
N GLN A 51 3.76 -14.82 13.55
CA GLN A 51 2.94 -15.66 12.67
C GLN A 51 1.44 -15.74 13.02
N ALA A 52 0.93 -14.99 14.00
CA ALA A 52 -0.50 -14.95 14.27
C ALA A 52 -1.27 -14.22 13.15
N PRO A 53 -2.60 -14.39 13.06
CA PRO A 53 -3.42 -13.60 12.14
C PRO A 53 -3.15 -12.11 12.28
N ALA A 54 -3.10 -11.41 11.16
CA ALA A 54 -2.86 -9.98 11.13
C ALA A 54 -3.94 -9.22 11.92
N VAL A 55 -3.52 -8.18 12.64
CA VAL A 55 -4.43 -7.29 13.38
C VAL A 55 -4.81 -6.13 12.47
N LEU A 56 -6.11 -5.88 12.31
CA LEU A 56 -6.60 -4.76 11.50
C LEU A 56 -6.62 -3.47 12.34
N ILE A 57 -5.72 -2.54 12.03
CA ILE A 57 -5.50 -1.31 12.77
C ILE A 57 -6.05 -0.11 11.97
N PRO A 58 -6.92 0.75 12.55
CA PRO A 58 -7.41 1.93 11.85
C PRO A 58 -6.29 2.95 11.61
N ALA A 59 -6.31 3.61 10.45
CA ALA A 59 -5.41 4.74 10.17
C ALA A 59 -6.01 6.10 10.59
N GLY A 60 -7.28 6.12 11.01
CA GLY A 60 -7.94 7.30 11.58
C GLY A 60 -8.47 8.33 10.57
N PHE A 61 -8.53 7.99 9.29
CA PHE A 61 -9.12 8.86 8.26
C PHE A 61 -9.75 8.03 7.13
N ALA A 62 -10.57 8.70 6.32
CA ALA A 62 -11.02 8.24 5.01
C ALA A 62 -10.50 9.23 3.94
N LEU A 63 -10.39 8.78 2.70
CA LEU A 63 -9.96 9.61 1.58
C LEU A 63 -10.91 9.43 0.39
N ALA A 64 -10.93 10.39 -0.53
CA ALA A 64 -11.71 10.30 -1.77
C ALA A 64 -10.82 10.66 -2.97
N ILE A 65 -10.41 9.66 -3.74
CA ILE A 65 -9.54 9.82 -4.93
C ILE A 65 -10.39 10.25 -6.13
N ARG A 66 -11.49 9.54 -6.39
CA ARG A 66 -12.51 9.77 -7.44
C ARG A 66 -12.04 9.79 -8.89
N ASP A 67 -10.75 9.98 -9.16
CA ASP A 67 -10.16 9.79 -10.48
C ASP A 67 -9.78 8.31 -10.69
N PRO A 68 -10.46 7.58 -11.60
CA PRO A 68 -10.18 6.17 -11.85
C PRO A 68 -8.87 5.91 -12.61
N GLY A 69 -8.14 6.95 -13.00
CA GLY A 69 -6.75 6.87 -13.49
C GLY A 69 -5.72 6.77 -12.35
N TRP A 70 -6.16 6.77 -11.10
CA TRP A 70 -5.34 6.66 -9.91
C TRP A 70 -5.85 5.59 -8.96
N CYS A 71 -4.93 5.04 -8.18
CA CYS A 71 -5.22 4.32 -6.94
C CYS A 71 -4.21 4.75 -5.87
N ALA A 72 -4.47 4.38 -4.62
CA ALA A 72 -3.45 4.46 -3.58
C ALA A 72 -3.04 3.06 -3.11
N LEU A 73 -1.78 2.94 -2.70
CA LEU A 73 -1.17 1.71 -2.23
C LEU A 73 -0.75 1.87 -0.77
N VAL A 74 -1.28 1.04 0.11
CA VAL A 74 -0.81 0.91 1.49
C VAL A 74 0.33 -0.08 1.50
N ALA A 75 1.53 0.36 1.88
CA ALA A 75 2.75 -0.44 1.86
C ALA A 75 3.44 -0.49 3.23
N PRO A 76 4.22 -1.54 3.52
CA PRO A 76 5.08 -1.58 4.70
C PRO A 76 6.10 -0.43 4.71
N ARG A 77 6.47 0.03 5.90
CA ARG A 77 7.64 0.92 6.07
C ARG A 77 8.90 0.06 6.07
N SER A 78 9.83 0.32 5.15
CA SER A 78 11.02 -0.53 4.93
C SER A 78 11.80 -0.82 6.21
N GLY A 79 12.01 0.19 7.07
CA GLY A 79 12.73 0.03 8.33
C GLY A 79 12.05 -0.92 9.32
N LEU A 80 10.73 -0.82 9.49
CA LEU A 80 9.96 -1.71 10.39
C LEU A 80 9.88 -3.12 9.82
N GLY A 81 9.68 -3.23 8.50
CA GLY A 81 9.63 -4.52 7.82
C GLY A 81 10.96 -5.27 7.87
N HIS A 82 12.09 -4.57 7.73
CA HIS A 82 13.42 -5.17 7.76
C HIS A 82 13.90 -5.49 9.18
N ARG A 83 13.88 -4.50 10.09
CA ARG A 83 14.47 -4.65 11.44
C ARG A 83 13.56 -5.38 12.41
N ASP A 84 12.28 -5.04 12.40
CA ASP A 84 11.34 -5.47 13.45
C ASP A 84 10.42 -6.59 12.94
N GLY A 85 10.33 -6.81 11.63
CA GLY A 85 9.44 -7.80 11.03
C GLY A 85 7.97 -7.38 11.02
N LEU A 86 7.67 -6.08 11.15
CA LEU A 86 6.31 -5.56 10.97
C LEU A 86 6.04 -5.32 9.48
N VAL A 87 5.16 -6.12 8.90
CA VAL A 87 4.72 -5.99 7.51
C VAL A 87 3.19 -5.94 7.45
N LEU A 88 2.64 -5.92 6.23
CA LEU A 88 1.20 -6.01 6.03
C LEU A 88 0.78 -7.44 5.74
N GLY A 89 -0.28 -7.92 6.38
CA GLY A 89 -0.83 -9.26 6.17
C GLY A 89 -1.35 -9.48 4.75
N ASN A 90 -1.81 -8.41 4.09
CA ASN A 90 -2.21 -8.41 2.68
C ASN A 90 -1.09 -7.95 1.73
N THR A 91 0.15 -7.85 2.22
CA THR A 91 1.35 -7.36 1.49
C THR A 91 1.28 -5.89 1.07
N VAL A 92 0.43 -5.56 0.09
CA VAL A 92 0.15 -4.21 -0.38
C VAL A 92 -1.37 -4.06 -0.46
N GLY A 93 -1.92 -3.09 0.25
CA GLY A 93 -3.34 -2.75 0.14
C GLY A 93 -3.58 -1.87 -1.08
N VAL A 94 -4.48 -2.24 -1.98
CA VAL A 94 -4.95 -1.38 -3.06
C VAL A 94 -6.18 -0.63 -2.58
N ILE A 95 -6.16 0.70 -2.71
CA ILE A 95 -7.27 1.59 -2.40
C ILE A 95 -7.83 2.11 -3.71
N ASP A 96 -9.04 1.64 -4.01
CA ASP A 96 -9.75 2.00 -5.23
C ASP A 96 -10.20 3.47 -5.23
N ALA A 97 -10.42 4.01 -6.42
CA ALA A 97 -10.73 5.42 -6.58
C ALA A 97 -12.07 5.82 -5.94
N ASP A 98 -13.01 4.89 -5.86
CA ASP A 98 -14.36 5.05 -5.30
C ASP A 98 -14.49 4.58 -3.85
N TYR A 99 -13.39 4.14 -3.21
CA TYR A 99 -13.40 3.75 -1.81
C TYR A 99 -13.29 4.99 -0.89
N GLU A 100 -14.37 5.32 -0.19
CA GLU A 100 -14.43 6.44 0.78
C GLU A 100 -14.62 5.96 2.24
N GLY A 101 -14.35 4.69 2.50
CA GLY A 101 -14.40 4.09 3.83
C GLY A 101 -13.17 4.42 4.70
N PRO A 102 -13.20 4.06 6.00
CA PRO A 102 -12.05 4.20 6.89
C PRO A 102 -10.85 3.40 6.36
N LEU A 103 -9.69 4.05 6.25
CA LEU A 103 -8.48 3.37 5.84
C LEU A 103 -7.97 2.47 6.98
N MET A 104 -7.67 1.22 6.64
CA MET A 104 -7.24 0.19 7.58
C MET A 104 -5.85 -0.36 7.22
N ILE A 105 -5.10 -0.79 8.23
CA ILE A 105 -3.75 -1.32 8.12
C ILE A 105 -3.77 -2.76 8.65
N SER A 106 -3.61 -3.75 7.78
CA SER A 106 -3.52 -5.17 8.18
C SER A 106 -2.12 -5.44 8.72
N ALA A 107 -1.86 -5.17 9.99
CA ALA A 107 -0.52 -5.26 10.58
C ALA A 107 -0.18 -6.71 10.96
N TRP A 108 0.96 -7.22 10.48
CA TRP A 108 1.38 -8.60 10.68
C TRP A 108 2.84 -8.69 11.15
N ASN A 109 3.06 -9.51 12.18
CA ASN A 109 4.40 -9.87 12.65
C ASN A 109 4.89 -11.10 11.87
N ARG A 110 5.72 -10.86 10.85
CA ARG A 110 6.27 -11.93 9.99
C ARG A 110 7.44 -12.70 10.61
N ASN A 111 7.83 -12.41 11.84
CA ASN A 111 8.91 -13.13 12.50
C ASN A 111 8.52 -14.60 12.75
N PRO A 112 9.49 -15.52 12.84
CA PRO A 112 9.21 -16.93 13.08
C PRO A 112 8.62 -17.16 14.48
N PRO A 113 7.87 -18.28 14.68
CA PRO A 113 7.38 -18.67 16.00
C PRO A 113 8.52 -18.75 17.03
N GLY A 114 8.24 -18.38 18.28
CA GLY A 114 9.22 -18.38 19.37
C GLY A 114 10.08 -17.11 19.46
N THR A 115 9.87 -16.13 18.58
CA THR A 115 10.44 -14.78 18.73
C THR A 115 9.57 -13.91 19.64
N ALA A 116 10.10 -12.77 20.09
CA ALA A 116 9.33 -11.83 20.89
C ALA A 116 8.19 -11.20 20.07
N PRO A 117 7.02 -10.91 20.68
CA PRO A 117 5.95 -10.20 20.01
C PRO A 117 6.31 -8.75 19.71
N LEU A 118 5.65 -8.18 18.70
CA LEU A 118 5.74 -6.75 18.43
C LEU A 118 4.64 -6.01 19.18
N THR A 119 4.95 -4.84 19.72
CA THR A 119 3.96 -3.94 20.31
C THR A 119 3.79 -2.73 19.42
N VAL A 120 2.58 -2.52 18.89
CA VAL A 120 2.21 -1.29 18.18
C VAL A 120 1.52 -0.36 19.15
N ARG A 121 2.04 0.86 19.31
CA ARG A 121 1.47 1.86 20.23
C ARG A 121 0.60 2.89 19.51
N PRO A 122 -0.39 3.49 20.20
CA PRO A 122 -1.17 4.60 19.65
C PRO A 122 -0.28 5.70 19.06
N GLY A 123 -0.59 6.12 17.83
CA GLY A 123 0.12 7.17 17.13
C GLY A 123 1.46 6.76 16.50
N GLU A 124 1.91 5.50 16.62
CA GLU A 124 3.09 5.04 15.91
C GLU A 124 2.85 4.98 14.39
N ARG A 125 3.87 5.33 13.61
CA ARG A 125 3.84 5.26 12.15
C ARG A 125 4.17 3.84 11.71
N ILE A 126 3.17 3.08 11.25
CA ILE A 126 3.33 1.63 11.01
C ILE A 126 3.25 1.23 9.53
N ALA A 127 2.71 2.09 8.67
CA ALA A 127 2.60 1.87 7.23
C ALA A 127 2.78 3.20 6.48
N GLN A 128 2.75 3.15 5.15
CA GLN A 128 2.77 4.35 4.30
C GLN A 128 1.79 4.20 3.15
N LEU A 129 1.25 5.32 2.68
CA LEU A 129 0.33 5.40 1.55
C LEU A 129 1.03 6.06 0.36
N VAL A 130 1.01 5.42 -0.81
CA VAL A 130 1.60 5.93 -2.07
C VAL A 130 0.50 6.06 -3.12
N PHE A 131 0.37 7.22 -3.76
CA PHE A 131 -0.56 7.39 -4.88
C PHE A 131 0.16 7.06 -6.19
N THR A 132 -0.50 6.27 -7.05
CA THR A 132 0.09 5.88 -8.34
C THR A 132 -0.96 5.90 -9.44
N ARG A 133 -0.49 6.17 -10.65
CA ARG A 133 -1.31 5.99 -11.86
C ARG A 133 -1.62 4.51 -12.06
N VAL A 134 -2.83 4.25 -12.51
CA VAL A 134 -3.30 2.91 -12.90
C VAL A 134 -3.99 3.00 -14.26
N VAL A 135 -3.90 1.93 -15.04
CA VAL A 135 -4.61 1.77 -16.31
C VAL A 135 -5.66 0.70 -16.15
N ARG A 136 -6.87 0.96 -16.64
CA ARG A 136 -7.94 -0.02 -16.77
C ARG A 136 -8.06 -0.43 -18.26
N PRO A 137 -7.32 -1.46 -18.72
CA PRO A 137 -7.35 -1.84 -20.12
C PRO A 137 -8.70 -2.46 -20.49
N SER A 138 -9.10 -2.32 -21.76
CA SER A 138 -10.16 -3.14 -22.34
C SER A 138 -9.63 -4.54 -22.57
N LEU A 139 -10.23 -5.54 -21.90
CA LEU A 139 -9.84 -6.93 -22.04
C LEU A 139 -10.62 -7.59 -23.19
N ARG A 140 -9.93 -8.36 -24.03
CA ARG A 140 -10.53 -9.19 -25.08
C ARG A 140 -10.21 -10.66 -24.79
N VAL A 141 -11.24 -11.49 -24.67
CA VAL A 141 -11.09 -12.94 -24.53
C VAL A 141 -10.86 -13.54 -25.93
N VAL A 142 -9.80 -14.34 -26.08
CA VAL A 142 -9.42 -15.01 -27.34
C VAL A 142 -9.10 -16.47 -27.06
N GLU A 143 -9.27 -17.34 -28.07
CA GLU A 143 -8.94 -18.77 -27.95
C GLU A 143 -7.43 -19.03 -28.04
N ALA A 144 -6.70 -18.19 -28.76
CA ALA A 144 -5.24 -18.22 -28.87
C ALA A 144 -4.69 -16.81 -29.11
N PHE A 145 -3.45 -16.57 -28.66
CA PHE A 145 -2.74 -15.34 -29.00
C PHE A 145 -2.19 -15.42 -30.43
N PRO A 146 -2.23 -14.33 -31.21
CA PRO A 146 -1.57 -14.29 -32.51
C PRO A 146 -0.05 -14.49 -32.31
N ALA A 147 0.62 -15.04 -33.34
CA ALA A 147 2.07 -15.04 -33.38
C ALA A 147 2.58 -13.59 -33.27
N MET A 148 3.62 -13.37 -32.46
CA MET A 148 4.27 -12.07 -32.38
C MET A 148 5.12 -11.87 -33.63
N ASP A 149 4.97 -10.74 -34.33
CA ASP A 149 5.83 -10.41 -35.46
C ASP A 149 7.25 -10.00 -34.97
N GLY A 150 8.29 -10.71 -35.42
CA GLY A 150 9.71 -10.37 -35.17
C GLY A 150 10.42 -11.19 -34.08
N ALA A 151 11.70 -10.89 -33.82
CA ALA A 151 12.64 -11.64 -32.96
C ALA A 151 12.33 -11.60 -31.44
N ALA A 152 11.07 -11.40 -31.05
CA ALA A 152 10.62 -11.25 -29.66
C ALA A 152 10.04 -12.54 -29.05
N GLU A 153 10.29 -13.71 -29.65
CA GLU A 153 9.92 -15.02 -29.08
C GLU A 153 10.79 -15.45 -27.88
N ALA A 154 11.77 -14.63 -27.47
CA ALA A 154 12.80 -15.04 -26.50
C ALA A 154 12.28 -15.48 -25.12
N ARG A 155 11.06 -15.08 -24.70
CA ARG A 155 10.47 -15.50 -23.41
C ARG A 155 9.31 -16.49 -23.56
N GLY A 156 8.53 -16.43 -24.65
CA GLY A 156 7.39 -17.32 -24.90
C GLY A 156 6.50 -17.53 -23.66
N ALA A 157 6.18 -18.79 -23.36
CA ALA A 157 5.45 -19.21 -22.15
C ALA A 157 6.33 -19.32 -20.87
N GLY A 158 7.59 -18.88 -20.91
CA GLY A 158 8.53 -18.98 -19.79
C GLY A 158 8.24 -17.99 -18.65
N GLY A 159 7.77 -18.52 -17.51
CA GLY A 159 7.63 -17.83 -16.22
C GLY A 159 8.42 -18.50 -15.09
N PHE A 160 8.29 -18.02 -13.84
CA PHE A 160 8.82 -18.67 -12.63
C PHE A 160 10.37 -18.85 -12.57
N GLY A 161 11.15 -17.83 -12.94
CA GLY A 161 12.62 -17.91 -12.85
C GLY A 161 13.29 -18.56 -14.07
N SER A 162 12.60 -18.59 -15.21
CA SER A 162 13.08 -19.14 -16.49
C SER A 162 14.38 -18.53 -17.04
N THR A 163 14.90 -17.44 -16.46
CA THR A 163 16.18 -16.83 -16.82
C THR A 163 17.35 -17.25 -15.91
N GLY A 164 17.13 -18.18 -14.96
CA GLY A 164 18.17 -18.72 -14.07
C GLY A 164 18.44 -17.88 -12.82
N HIS A 165 19.01 -18.52 -11.80
CA HIS A 165 19.62 -17.89 -10.62
C HIS A 165 21.12 -17.78 -10.91
N GLY A 166 21.60 -16.56 -11.14
CA GLY A 166 23.03 -16.25 -11.08
C GLY A 166 23.47 -16.04 -9.63
#